data_AF-A0A923DLZ5-F1
#
_entry.id   AF-A0A923DLZ5-F1
#
_cell.length_a   1.000
_cell.length_b   1.000
_cell.length_c   1.000
_cell.angle_alpha   90.00
_cell.angle_beta   90.00
_cell.angle_gamma   90.00
#
_symmetry.space_group_name_H-M   'P 1'
#
loop_
_entity.id
_entity.type
_entity.pdbx_description
1 polymer ?
#
loop_
_entity_poly.entity_id
_entity_poly.type
_entity_poly.pdbx_seq_one_letter_code
_entity_poly.pdbx_strand_id
1 'polypeptide(L)'
;MEPNIRKTDTAAVQRAKNLLRSQRGAFHTGEAIKAGIHPRTIYALLDQGVIERLGRGIYRFADMPAMGNPDLAIVALKVPKGVICLVSALSWHEMTSEIPHEIYLALPRGAEPPRPAYPPLRIFWFQGHAFEEGVEEHNMDDIRVRIYNPEKTLADCFKYRNKIGLDVVLEALKLYRQRKRFKADTLVHFARICRVEKVMRPYLEATL
;
A
#
# COMPACT_ATOMS: atom_id res chain seq x y z
N MET A 1 -4.35 28.41 -43.97
CA MET A 1 -3.10 27.99 -43.30
C MET A 1 -3.50 27.14 -42.10
N GLU A 2 -3.53 25.82 -42.29
CA GLU A 2 -3.83 24.86 -41.22
C GLU A 2 -2.56 24.57 -40.40
N PRO A 3 -2.65 24.41 -39.07
CA PRO A 3 -1.51 24.02 -38.26
C PRO A 3 -1.24 22.52 -38.41
N ASN A 4 -0.03 22.20 -38.84
CA ASN A 4 0.56 20.89 -39.03
C ASN A 4 0.73 20.14 -37.68
N ILE A 5 -0.23 19.30 -37.30
CA ILE A 5 -0.15 18.43 -36.12
C ILE A 5 0.53 17.09 -36.50
N ARG A 6 1.86 17.10 -36.37
CA ARG A 6 2.75 16.01 -35.92
C ARG A 6 2.34 14.55 -36.20
N LYS A 7 2.68 14.03 -37.39
CA LYS A 7 2.74 12.56 -37.63
C LYS A 7 3.91 11.85 -36.93
N THR A 8 4.88 12.59 -36.39
CA THR A 8 6.10 12.04 -35.78
C THR A 8 5.92 11.57 -34.33
N ASP A 9 4.88 12.03 -33.62
CA ASP A 9 4.67 11.72 -32.20
C ASP A 9 4.04 10.32 -31.98
N THR A 10 3.25 9.79 -32.93
CA THR A 10 2.45 8.56 -32.72
C THR A 10 3.30 7.30 -32.57
N ALA A 11 4.40 7.16 -33.33
CA ALA A 11 5.26 5.98 -33.25
C ALA A 11 6.10 5.95 -31.96
N ALA A 12 6.56 7.12 -31.50
CA ALA A 12 7.28 7.26 -30.23
C ALA A 12 6.35 7.03 -29.04
N VAL A 13 5.13 7.56 -29.10
CA VAL A 13 4.04 7.31 -28.14
C VAL A 13 3.71 5.82 -28.07
N GLN A 14 3.55 5.14 -29.19
CA GLN A 14 3.24 3.70 -29.22
C GLN A 14 4.38 2.84 -28.65
N ARG A 15 5.64 3.17 -28.97
CA ARG A 15 6.80 2.48 -28.37
C ARG A 15 6.87 2.70 -26.86
N ALA A 16 6.69 3.94 -26.40
CA ALA A 16 6.67 4.27 -24.98
C ALA A 16 5.55 3.53 -24.26
N LYS A 17 4.34 3.46 -24.87
CA LYS A 17 3.20 2.68 -24.35
C LYS A 17 3.56 1.19 -24.21
N ASN A 18 4.16 0.58 -25.23
CA ASN A 18 4.53 -0.83 -25.20
C ASN A 18 5.62 -1.12 -24.15
N LEU A 19 6.64 -0.27 -24.06
CA LEU A 19 7.72 -0.39 -23.07
C LEU A 19 7.19 -0.30 -21.65
N LEU A 20 6.34 0.69 -21.35
CA LEU A 20 5.80 0.91 -20.01
C LEU A 20 4.78 -0.17 -19.62
N ARG A 21 3.91 -0.60 -20.54
CA ARG A 21 2.95 -1.69 -20.28
C ARG A 21 3.61 -3.03 -20.01
N SER A 22 4.76 -3.30 -20.64
CA SER A 22 5.48 -4.56 -20.42
C SER A 22 6.00 -4.73 -19.00
N GLN A 23 6.04 -3.65 -18.21
CA GLN A 23 6.52 -3.68 -16.84
C GLN A 23 5.36 -3.73 -15.83
N ARG A 24 4.43 -2.75 -15.86
CA ARG A 24 3.32 -2.58 -14.90
C ARG A 24 2.22 -1.65 -15.45
N GLY A 25 1.04 -1.66 -14.81
CA GLY A 25 -0.06 -0.73 -15.09
C GLY A 25 0.19 0.72 -14.64
N ALA A 26 1.18 0.95 -13.77
CA ALA A 26 1.61 2.25 -13.30
C ALA A 26 3.14 2.31 -13.14
N PHE A 27 3.69 3.52 -13.24
CA PHE A 27 5.14 3.73 -13.22
C PHE A 27 5.53 5.10 -12.65
N HIS A 28 6.77 5.17 -12.15
CA HIS A 28 7.42 6.42 -11.79
C HIS A 28 8.11 7.08 -12.97
N THR A 29 8.20 8.42 -12.97
CA THR A 29 9.01 9.17 -13.96
C THR A 29 10.43 8.62 -14.08
N GLY A 30 11.05 8.25 -12.95
CA GLY A 30 12.40 7.67 -12.94
C GLY A 30 12.49 6.31 -13.64
N GLU A 31 11.45 5.49 -13.60
CA GLU A 31 11.40 4.20 -14.31
C GLU A 31 11.26 4.42 -15.82
N ALA A 32 10.38 5.34 -16.23
CA ALA A 32 10.23 5.72 -17.62
C ALA A 32 11.54 6.25 -18.21
N ILE A 33 12.25 7.12 -17.48
CA ILE A 33 13.56 7.66 -17.89
C ILE A 33 14.59 6.53 -18.01
N LYS A 34 14.65 5.61 -17.03
CA LYS A 34 15.54 4.43 -17.08
C LYS A 34 15.23 3.50 -18.25
N ALA A 35 13.96 3.41 -18.65
CA ALA A 35 13.51 2.68 -19.83
C ALA A 35 13.79 3.42 -21.17
N GLY A 36 14.48 4.57 -21.12
CA GLY A 36 14.85 5.35 -22.30
C GLY A 36 13.75 6.29 -22.80
N ILE A 37 12.70 6.53 -22.00
CA ILE A 37 11.59 7.41 -22.39
C ILE A 37 11.93 8.84 -21.97
N HIS A 38 12.01 9.72 -22.96
CA HIS A 38 12.29 11.13 -22.73
C HIS A 38 11.13 11.80 -21.97
N PRO A 39 11.38 12.72 -21.00
CA PRO A 39 10.32 13.38 -20.24
C PRO A 39 9.23 14.05 -21.10
N ARG A 40 9.62 14.63 -22.24
CA ARG A 40 8.69 15.21 -23.22
C ARG A 40 7.66 14.20 -23.73
N THR A 41 8.04 12.93 -23.90
CA THR A 41 7.12 11.86 -24.31
C THR A 41 6.11 11.56 -23.20
N ILE A 42 6.51 11.63 -21.93
CA ILE A 42 5.59 11.46 -20.79
C ILE A 42 4.53 12.57 -20.80
N TYR A 43 4.94 13.82 -21.01
CA TYR A 43 3.99 14.93 -21.12
C TYR A 43 3.07 14.79 -22.34
N ALA A 44 3.61 14.38 -23.50
CA ALA A 44 2.78 14.13 -24.68
C ALA A 44 1.74 13.03 -24.45
N LEU A 45 2.11 11.94 -23.74
CA LEU A 45 1.17 10.88 -23.36
C LEU A 45 0.08 11.37 -22.41
N LEU A 46 0.44 12.27 -21.48
CA LEU A 46 -0.50 12.87 -20.53
C LEU A 46 -1.48 13.82 -21.26
N ASP A 47 -0.98 14.68 -22.14
CA ASP A 47 -1.79 15.62 -22.92
C ASP A 47 -2.75 14.88 -23.87
N GLN A 48 -2.35 13.70 -24.37
CA GLN A 48 -3.17 12.82 -25.21
C GLN A 48 -4.15 11.95 -24.40
N GLY A 49 -4.13 12.02 -23.07
CA GLY A 49 -4.99 11.19 -22.21
C GLY A 49 -4.67 9.69 -22.26
N VAL A 50 -3.49 9.30 -22.75
CA VAL A 50 -3.06 7.89 -22.78
C VAL A 50 -2.66 7.41 -21.39
N ILE A 51 -2.10 8.32 -20.60
CA ILE A 51 -1.78 8.13 -19.19
C ILE A 51 -2.45 9.23 -18.38
N GLU A 52 -2.67 8.95 -17.10
CA GLU A 52 -3.14 9.91 -16.12
C GLU A 52 -2.21 9.94 -14.91
N ARG A 53 -2.25 11.06 -14.18
CA ARG A 53 -1.35 11.30 -13.06
C ARG A 53 -2.00 10.84 -11.75
N LEU A 54 -1.38 9.87 -11.09
CA LEU A 54 -1.80 9.41 -9.76
C LEU A 54 -1.20 10.26 -8.63
N GLY A 55 0.00 10.78 -8.86
CA GLY A 55 0.71 11.57 -7.87
C GLY A 55 1.87 12.32 -8.50
N ARG A 56 2.63 13.04 -7.68
CA ARG A 56 3.86 13.68 -8.17
C ARG A 56 4.84 12.63 -8.69
N GLY A 57 5.07 12.66 -10.02
CA GLY A 57 5.98 11.76 -10.71
C GLY A 57 5.50 10.30 -10.79
N ILE A 58 4.19 10.05 -10.65
CA ILE A 58 3.56 8.73 -10.78
C ILE A 58 2.42 8.83 -11.77
N TYR A 59 2.42 7.89 -12.71
CA TYR A 59 1.45 7.84 -13.79
C TYR A 59 0.90 6.42 -13.92
N ARG A 60 -0.33 6.31 -14.42
CA ARG A 60 -0.92 5.05 -14.85
C ARG A 60 -1.56 5.19 -16.22
N PHE A 61 -1.82 4.08 -16.89
CA PHE A 61 -2.57 4.10 -18.14
C PHE A 61 -4.05 4.42 -17.90
N ALA A 62 -4.62 5.27 -18.75
CA ALA A 62 -5.99 5.75 -18.59
C ALA A 62 -7.07 4.71 -18.97
N ASP A 63 -6.70 3.66 -19.70
CA ASP A 63 -7.60 2.55 -20.06
C ASP A 63 -7.62 1.42 -19.02
N MET A 64 -6.92 1.59 -17.90
CA MET A 64 -6.99 0.66 -16.77
C MET A 64 -8.29 0.86 -15.98
N PRO A 65 -8.83 -0.19 -15.35
CA PRO A 65 -9.96 -0.07 -14.44
C PRO A 65 -9.75 0.99 -13.35
N ALA A 66 -10.86 1.50 -12.80
CA ALA A 66 -10.79 2.38 -11.64
C ALA A 66 -10.11 1.67 -10.46
N MET A 67 -9.13 2.33 -9.84
CA MET A 67 -8.44 1.80 -8.67
C MET A 67 -9.38 1.70 -7.47
N GLY A 68 -9.42 0.53 -6.83
CA GLY A 68 -10.13 0.34 -5.57
C GLY A 68 -9.51 1.15 -4.42
N ASN A 69 -8.19 1.29 -4.41
CA ASN A 69 -7.49 2.07 -3.37
C ASN A 69 -6.25 2.80 -3.94
N PRO A 70 -6.43 3.99 -4.56
CA PRO A 70 -5.35 4.72 -5.23
C PRO A 70 -4.23 5.14 -4.27
N ASP A 71 -4.55 5.40 -3.01
CA ASP A 71 -3.57 5.85 -2.01
C ASP A 71 -2.59 4.73 -1.66
N LEU A 72 -3.07 3.50 -1.46
CA LEU A 72 -2.20 2.34 -1.22
C LEU A 72 -1.28 2.07 -2.42
N ALA A 73 -1.80 2.18 -3.64
CA ALA A 73 -1.01 2.05 -4.86
C ALA A 73 0.11 3.10 -4.94
N ILE A 74 -0.20 4.36 -4.66
CA ILE A 74 0.80 5.46 -4.64
C ILE A 74 1.88 5.17 -3.60
N VAL A 75 1.51 4.70 -2.41
CA VAL A 75 2.47 4.41 -1.33
C VAL A 75 3.35 3.21 -1.69
N ALA A 76 2.77 2.14 -2.24
CA ALA A 76 3.52 0.95 -2.67
C ALA A 76 4.56 1.27 -3.73
N LEU A 77 4.23 2.15 -4.69
CA LEU A 77 5.18 2.61 -5.71
C LEU A 77 6.29 3.48 -5.11
N LYS A 78 5.96 4.43 -4.24
CA LYS A 78 6.94 5.35 -3.62
C LYS A 78 7.84 4.67 -2.61
N VAL A 79 7.32 3.66 -1.90
CA VAL A 79 7.98 3.01 -0.77
C VAL A 79 7.91 1.50 -0.92
N PRO A 80 8.60 0.89 -1.91
CA PRO A 80 8.46 -0.54 -2.22
C PRO A 80 8.84 -1.48 -1.06
N LYS A 81 9.68 -1.00 -0.14
CA LYS A 81 10.08 -1.74 1.06
C LYS A 81 9.12 -1.59 2.25
N GLY A 82 8.20 -0.62 2.19
CA GLY A 82 7.23 -0.39 3.25
C GLY A 82 6.13 -1.45 3.25
N VAL A 83 5.54 -1.68 4.42
CA VAL A 83 4.45 -2.64 4.61
C VAL A 83 3.26 -1.92 5.24
N ILE A 84 2.08 -2.00 4.62
CA ILE A 84 0.85 -1.42 5.16
C ILE A 84 0.51 -2.14 6.47
N CYS A 85 0.23 -1.36 7.51
CA CYS A 85 0.09 -1.86 8.87
C CYS A 85 -1.09 -1.20 9.62
N LEU A 86 -1.36 -1.66 10.84
CA LEU A 86 -2.31 -1.06 11.78
C LEU A 86 -3.65 -0.73 11.12
N VAL A 87 -4.19 0.47 11.31
CA VAL A 87 -5.56 0.84 10.89
C VAL A 87 -5.74 0.71 9.37
N SER A 88 -4.71 1.00 8.56
CA SER A 88 -4.79 0.79 7.10
C SER A 88 -4.85 -0.69 6.73
N ALA A 89 -4.11 -1.55 7.43
CA ALA A 89 -4.20 -3.00 7.23
C ALA A 89 -5.54 -3.57 7.78
N LEU A 90 -6.06 -3.05 8.90
CA LEU A 90 -7.39 -3.39 9.38
C LEU A 90 -8.45 -3.06 8.32
N SER A 91 -8.40 -1.86 7.74
CA SER A 91 -9.32 -1.42 6.70
C SER A 91 -9.26 -2.31 5.46
N TRP A 92 -8.05 -2.63 4.99
CA TRP A 92 -7.83 -3.59 3.89
C TRP A 92 -8.47 -4.95 4.16
N HIS A 93 -8.34 -5.46 5.39
CA HIS A 93 -8.89 -6.75 5.78
C HIS A 93 -10.35 -6.69 6.21
N GLU A 94 -11.02 -5.53 6.11
CA GLU A 94 -12.40 -5.31 6.58
C GLU A 94 -12.59 -5.61 8.07
N MET A 95 -11.55 -5.35 8.88
CA MET A 95 -11.51 -5.56 10.33
C MET A 95 -11.55 -4.25 11.12
N THR A 96 -12.17 -3.22 10.57
CA THR A 96 -12.47 -1.96 11.25
C THR A 96 -13.67 -1.33 10.57
N SER A 97 -14.44 -0.53 11.31
CA SER A 97 -15.44 0.38 10.72
C SER A 97 -14.85 1.76 10.41
N GLU A 98 -13.64 2.04 10.88
CA GLU A 98 -12.94 3.30 10.65
C GLU A 98 -12.41 3.42 9.21
N ILE A 99 -12.56 4.62 8.65
CA ILE A 99 -11.92 5.00 7.39
C ILE A 99 -10.61 5.72 7.75
N PRO A 100 -9.43 5.14 7.48
CA PRO A 100 -8.16 5.77 7.83
C PRO A 100 -7.95 7.07 7.04
N HIS A 101 -7.71 8.19 7.74
CA HIS A 101 -7.35 9.47 7.11
C HIS A 101 -5.87 9.56 6.71
N GLU A 102 -5.05 8.62 7.18
CA GLU A 102 -3.64 8.49 6.87
C GLU A 102 -3.31 7.05 6.49
N ILE A 103 -2.28 6.85 5.67
CA ILE A 103 -1.76 5.51 5.40
C ILE A 103 -0.73 5.13 6.46
N TYR A 104 -1.07 4.10 7.23
CA TYR A 104 -0.22 3.53 8.26
C TYR A 104 0.81 2.61 7.61
N LEU A 105 2.08 3.00 7.68
CA LEU A 105 3.17 2.33 6.97
C LEU A 105 4.26 1.91 7.94
N ALA A 106 4.57 0.61 7.95
CA ALA A 106 5.70 0.04 8.65
C ALA A 106 6.96 0.11 7.79
N LEU A 107 8.06 0.54 8.40
CA LEU A 107 9.40 0.56 7.82
C LEU A 107 10.36 -0.24 8.71
N PRO A 108 11.45 -0.79 8.13
CA PRO A 108 12.50 -1.39 8.93
C PRO A 108 13.18 -0.29 9.75
N ARG A 109 13.57 -0.61 10.98
CA ARG A 109 14.31 0.31 11.85
C ARG A 109 15.55 0.88 11.13
N GLY A 110 15.73 2.19 11.22
CA GLY A 110 16.83 2.90 10.57
C GLY A 110 16.53 3.37 9.15
N ALA A 111 15.41 2.96 8.56
CA ALA A 111 14.94 3.55 7.30
C ALA A 111 14.48 4.99 7.49
N GLU A 112 14.87 5.84 6.55
CA GLU A 112 14.43 7.23 6.49
C GLU A 112 12.93 7.30 6.14
N PRO A 113 12.13 8.09 6.87
CA PRO A 113 10.71 8.22 6.58
C PRO A 113 10.50 8.95 5.24
N PRO A 114 9.71 8.37 4.32
CA PRO A 114 9.33 9.06 3.10
C PRO A 114 8.45 10.27 3.44
N ARG A 115 8.65 11.37 2.72
CA ARG A 115 7.86 12.61 2.88
C ARG A 115 7.09 12.94 1.61
N PRO A 116 6.12 12.12 1.21
CA PRO A 116 5.28 12.46 0.07
C PRO A 116 4.41 13.67 0.43
N ALA A 117 4.09 14.51 -0.56
CA ALA A 117 3.07 15.54 -0.40
C ALA A 117 1.68 14.94 -0.17
N TYR A 118 1.43 13.75 -0.73
CA TYR A 118 0.18 12.98 -0.63
C TYR A 118 0.43 11.50 -1.05
N PRO A 119 -0.31 10.52 -0.49
CA PRO A 119 -1.22 10.64 0.65
C PRO A 119 -0.45 10.88 1.97
N PRO A 120 -1.11 11.42 3.02
CA PRO A 120 -0.48 11.57 4.33
C PRO A 120 -0.12 10.19 4.91
N LEU A 121 1.05 10.12 5.54
CA LEU A 121 1.61 8.87 6.05
C LEU A 121 1.80 8.93 7.57
N ARG A 122 1.37 7.87 8.24
CA ARG A 122 1.71 7.60 9.64
C ARG A 122 2.73 6.48 9.72
N ILE A 123 3.98 6.84 10.03
CA ILE A 123 5.12 5.90 9.97
C ILE A 123 5.34 5.18 11.30
N PHE A 124 5.60 3.88 11.21
CA PHE A 124 5.99 3.03 12.33
C PHE A 124 7.26 2.25 11.99
N TRP A 125 8.18 2.09 12.95
CA TRP A 125 9.41 1.34 12.74
C TRP A 125 9.37 0.01 13.47
N PHE A 126 9.44 -1.08 12.71
CA PHE A 126 9.49 -2.43 13.25
C PHE A 126 10.90 -3.01 13.10
N GLN A 127 11.19 -4.11 13.81
CA GLN A 127 12.52 -4.73 13.87
C GLN A 127 12.44 -6.24 13.79
N GLY A 128 13.42 -6.85 13.09
CA GLY A 128 13.58 -8.30 12.95
C GLY A 128 12.30 -8.99 12.52
N HIS A 129 12.00 -10.11 13.17
CA HIS A 129 10.77 -10.90 12.93
C HIS A 129 9.47 -10.09 12.99
N ALA A 130 9.39 -9.03 13.82
CA ALA A 130 8.20 -8.20 13.88
C ALA A 130 7.99 -7.32 12.62
N PHE A 131 9.05 -7.08 11.84
CA PHE A 131 8.95 -6.43 10.54
C PHE A 131 8.77 -7.44 9.39
N GLU A 132 9.49 -8.55 9.45
CA GLU A 132 9.61 -9.50 8.32
C GLU A 132 8.45 -10.50 8.23
N GLU A 133 7.94 -10.96 9.36
CA GLU A 133 6.91 -12.00 9.37
C GLU A 133 5.49 -11.45 9.20
N GLY A 134 4.64 -12.27 8.57
CA GLY A 134 3.24 -11.95 8.33
C GLY A 134 3.01 -10.97 7.18
N VAL A 135 4.01 -10.68 6.36
CA VAL A 135 3.84 -9.83 5.16
C VAL A 135 3.22 -10.65 4.03
N GLU A 136 2.12 -10.17 3.47
CA GLU A 136 1.47 -10.69 2.26
C GLU A 136 1.67 -9.69 1.10
N GLU A 137 1.89 -10.22 -0.11
CA GLU A 137 1.90 -9.42 -1.34
C GLU A 137 0.55 -9.55 -2.05
N HIS A 138 -0.13 -8.42 -2.23
CA HIS A 138 -1.37 -8.34 -3.00
C HIS A 138 -1.11 -7.60 -4.31
N ASN A 139 -1.64 -8.13 -5.42
CA ASN A 139 -1.64 -7.42 -6.68
C ASN A 139 -2.89 -6.53 -6.76
N MET A 140 -2.69 -5.22 -6.87
CA MET A 140 -3.73 -4.22 -7.09
C MET A 140 -3.38 -3.46 -8.37
N ASP A 141 -4.15 -3.68 -9.44
CA ASP A 141 -3.97 -2.98 -10.73
C ASP A 141 -2.52 -3.03 -11.26
N ASP A 142 -1.92 -4.23 -11.21
CA ASP A 142 -0.51 -4.53 -11.57
C ASP A 142 0.54 -3.86 -10.67
N ILE A 143 0.11 -3.37 -9.49
CA ILE A 143 0.97 -2.83 -8.46
C ILE A 143 0.99 -3.81 -7.29
N ARG A 144 2.18 -4.29 -6.95
CA ARG A 144 2.38 -5.12 -5.76
C ARG A 144 2.36 -4.26 -4.50
N VAL A 145 1.38 -4.50 -3.64
CA VAL A 145 1.22 -3.85 -2.34
C VAL A 145 1.55 -4.86 -1.25
N ARG A 146 2.43 -4.49 -0.32
CA ARG A 146 2.82 -5.33 0.83
C ARG A 146 1.99 -4.95 2.04
N ILE A 147 1.27 -5.90 2.61
CA ILE A 147 0.34 -5.66 3.73
C ILE A 147 0.55 -6.74 4.77
N TYR A 148 0.49 -6.41 6.07
CA TYR A 148 0.49 -7.46 7.08
C TYR A 148 -0.81 -8.26 7.05
N ASN A 149 -0.71 -9.58 7.22
CA ASN A 149 -1.86 -10.47 7.31
C ASN A 149 -2.76 -10.13 8.52
N PRO A 150 -3.99 -10.66 8.59
CA PRO A 150 -4.95 -10.31 9.64
C PRO A 150 -4.41 -10.53 11.06
N GLU A 151 -3.80 -11.68 11.32
CA GLU A 151 -3.34 -12.07 12.67
C GLU A 151 -2.15 -11.22 13.13
N LYS A 152 -1.19 -10.95 12.24
CA LYS A 152 -0.08 -10.03 12.50
C LYS A 152 -0.58 -8.61 12.74
N THR A 153 -1.55 -8.16 11.94
CA THR A 153 -2.16 -6.83 12.08
C THR A 153 -2.80 -6.68 13.45
N LEU A 154 -3.57 -7.67 13.93
CA LEU A 154 -4.15 -7.63 15.28
C LEU A 154 -3.07 -7.56 16.37
N ALA A 155 -2.03 -8.37 16.28
CA ALA A 155 -0.92 -8.34 17.24
C ALA A 155 -0.21 -6.97 17.27
N ASP A 156 0.01 -6.35 16.11
CA ASP A 156 0.55 -4.99 16.01
C ASP A 156 -0.41 -3.96 16.62
N CYS A 157 -1.71 -4.07 16.36
CA CYS A 157 -2.71 -3.19 16.93
C CYS A 157 -2.68 -3.23 18.47
N PHE A 158 -2.59 -4.42 19.08
CA PHE A 158 -2.39 -4.54 20.53
C PHE A 158 -1.10 -3.91 21.02
N LYS A 159 -0.01 -4.03 20.25
CA LYS A 159 1.28 -3.41 20.57
C LYS A 159 1.18 -1.89 20.57
N TYR A 160 0.43 -1.32 19.64
CA TYR A 160 0.27 0.12 19.46
C TYR A 160 -1.07 0.68 19.97
N ARG A 161 -1.81 -0.07 20.80
CA ARG A 161 -3.10 0.34 21.38
C ARG A 161 -3.10 1.73 22.03
N ASN A 162 -1.99 2.13 22.65
CA ASN A 162 -1.84 3.46 23.26
C ASN A 162 -1.76 4.61 22.22
N LYS A 163 -1.53 4.30 20.94
CA LYS A 163 -1.44 5.26 19.84
C LYS A 163 -2.67 5.28 18.93
N ILE A 164 -3.41 4.17 18.87
CA ILE A 164 -4.56 4.00 17.99
C ILE A 164 -5.89 3.85 18.74
N GLY A 165 -5.87 3.70 20.06
CA GLY A 165 -7.07 3.43 20.87
C GLY A 165 -7.23 1.95 21.17
N LEU A 166 -7.64 1.59 22.40
CA LEU A 166 -7.92 0.19 22.77
C LEU A 166 -9.26 -0.27 22.17
N ASP A 167 -10.24 0.63 22.13
CA ASP A 167 -11.53 0.47 21.46
C ASP A 167 -11.39 0.01 20.00
N VAL A 168 -10.52 0.65 19.22
CA VAL A 168 -10.21 0.25 17.84
C VAL A 168 -9.67 -1.19 17.78
N VAL A 169 -8.80 -1.55 18.71
CA VAL A 169 -8.20 -2.90 18.78
C VAL A 169 -9.26 -3.96 19.14
N LEU A 170 -10.16 -3.64 20.08
CA LEU A 170 -11.23 -4.54 20.49
C LEU A 170 -12.29 -4.72 19.40
N GLU A 171 -12.65 -3.64 18.71
CA GLU A 171 -13.51 -3.73 17.52
C GLU A 171 -12.85 -4.61 16.45
N ALA A 172 -11.57 -4.41 16.17
CA ALA A 172 -10.85 -5.21 15.19
C ALA A 172 -10.84 -6.70 15.52
N LEU A 173 -10.59 -7.05 16.79
CA LEU A 173 -10.66 -8.44 17.25
C LEU A 173 -12.06 -9.03 17.09
N LYS A 174 -13.11 -8.26 17.40
CA LYS A 174 -14.50 -8.67 17.22
C LYS A 174 -14.81 -8.92 15.74
N LEU A 175 -14.48 -7.98 14.86
CA LEU A 175 -14.75 -8.08 13.42
C LEU A 175 -13.96 -9.21 12.76
N TYR A 176 -12.71 -9.43 13.18
CA TYR A 176 -11.92 -10.59 12.73
C TYR A 176 -12.64 -11.91 13.05
N ARG A 177 -13.17 -12.08 14.27
CA ARG A 177 -13.94 -13.29 14.65
C ARG A 177 -15.23 -13.45 13.87
N GLN A 178 -15.90 -12.34 13.55
CA GLN A 178 -17.19 -12.36 12.86
C GLN A 178 -17.07 -12.60 11.35
N ARG A 179 -16.04 -12.02 10.70
CA ARG A 179 -15.93 -11.94 9.24
C ARG A 179 -14.89 -12.89 8.66
N LYS A 180 -13.96 -13.40 9.47
CA LYS A 180 -12.85 -14.25 9.02
C LYS A 180 -12.86 -15.58 9.75
N ARG A 181 -12.16 -16.57 9.19
CA ARG A 181 -11.85 -17.80 9.91
C ARG A 181 -10.85 -17.49 11.02
N PHE A 182 -11.30 -17.57 12.27
CA PHE A 182 -10.46 -17.31 13.44
C PHE A 182 -9.33 -18.35 13.56
N LYS A 183 -8.08 -17.90 13.49
CA LYS A 183 -6.86 -18.73 13.62
C LYS A 183 -6.14 -18.41 14.93
N ALA A 184 -6.57 -19.01 16.02
CA ALA A 184 -6.04 -18.75 17.37
C ALA A 184 -4.52 -18.97 17.45
N ASP A 185 -4.02 -20.10 16.95
CA ASP A 185 -2.60 -20.45 17.04
C ASP A 185 -1.71 -19.45 16.27
N THR A 186 -2.16 -19.03 15.08
CA THR A 186 -1.48 -18.02 14.27
C THR A 186 -1.48 -16.65 14.96
N LEU A 187 -2.59 -16.27 15.60
CA LEU A 187 -2.67 -15.04 16.38
C LEU A 187 -1.73 -15.06 17.58
N VAL A 188 -1.67 -16.17 18.32
CA VAL A 188 -0.75 -16.35 19.45
C VAL A 188 0.72 -16.33 18.99
N HIS A 189 1.04 -16.94 17.84
CA HIS A 189 2.36 -16.86 17.21
C HIS A 189 2.79 -15.40 17.00
N PHE A 190 1.97 -14.59 16.33
CA PHE A 190 2.29 -13.18 16.12
C PHE A 190 2.26 -12.36 17.41
N ALA A 191 1.42 -12.71 18.38
CA ALA A 191 1.43 -12.06 19.70
C ALA A 191 2.78 -12.26 20.43
N ARG A 192 3.44 -13.40 20.25
CA ARG A 192 4.80 -13.65 20.77
C ARG A 192 5.84 -12.83 20.03
N ILE A 193 5.83 -12.84 18.71
CA ILE A 193 6.74 -12.04 17.87
C ILE A 193 6.65 -10.56 18.21
N CYS A 194 5.42 -10.05 18.35
CA CYS A 194 5.16 -8.65 18.67
C CYS A 194 5.33 -8.32 20.17
N ARG A 195 5.59 -9.33 21.03
CA ARG A 195 5.77 -9.24 22.49
C ARG A 195 4.54 -8.70 23.23
N VAL A 196 3.36 -9.13 22.81
CA VAL A 196 2.06 -8.72 23.34
C VAL A 196 1.19 -9.88 23.83
N GLU A 197 1.69 -11.12 23.83
CA GLU A 197 0.91 -12.29 24.29
C GLU A 197 0.24 -12.07 25.66
N LYS A 198 0.97 -11.56 26.66
CA LYS A 198 0.42 -11.27 27.99
C LYS A 198 -0.68 -10.20 27.97
N VAL A 199 -0.54 -9.20 27.10
CA VAL A 199 -1.53 -8.12 26.95
C VAL A 199 -2.79 -8.65 26.26
N MET A 200 -2.63 -9.53 25.27
CA MET A 200 -3.74 -10.07 24.49
C MET A 200 -4.52 -11.14 25.24
N ARG A 201 -3.85 -11.94 26.08
CA ARG A 201 -4.41 -13.07 26.81
C ARG A 201 -5.80 -12.82 27.42
N PRO A 202 -6.04 -11.79 28.27
CA PRO A 202 -7.35 -11.59 28.89
C PRO A 202 -8.46 -11.35 27.86
N TYR A 203 -8.16 -10.71 26.73
CA TYR A 203 -9.14 -10.45 25.68
C TYR A 203 -9.45 -11.69 24.83
N LEU A 204 -8.46 -12.55 24.63
CA LEU A 204 -8.68 -13.81 23.92
C LEU A 204 -9.48 -14.80 24.78
N GLU A 205 -9.20 -14.86 26.08
CA GLU A 205 -9.90 -15.69 27.06
C GLU A 205 -11.35 -15.23 27.29
N ALA A 206 -11.58 -13.92 27.45
CA ALA A 206 -12.94 -13.39 27.66
C ALA A 206 -13.87 -13.53 26.45
N THR A 207 -13.31 -13.81 25.28
CA THR A 207 -14.06 -13.96 24.03
C THR A 207 -14.16 -15.44 23.60
N LEU A 208 -13.57 -16.37 24.36
CA LEU A 208 -13.69 -17.83 24.15
C LEU A 208 -14.92 -18.40 24.85
#